data_AF-A0A6J6YZB4-F1
#
_entry.id   AF-A0A6J6YZB4-F1
#
_cell.length_a   1.000
_cell.length_b   1.000
_cell.length_c   1.000
_cell.angle_alpha   90.00
_cell.angle_beta   90.00
_cell.angle_gamma   90.00
#
_symmetry.space_group_name_H-M   'P 1'
#
loop_
_entity.id
_entity.type
_entity.pdbx_description
1 polymer ?
#
loop_
_entity_poly.entity_id
_entity_poly.type
_entity_poly.pdbx_seq_one_letter_code
_entity_poly.pdbx_strand_id
1 'polypeptide(L)'
;MNSNQRIATGPTTSEGKSISSKNATKDAIFSKGLLPWEDARELEDLMMGLQKQWGNHASARILMLPIEQAYIEMRRLMMAQKKRIEGVMLSTDIARQFVQEAGFAELSFLYLPHWFFLESGQDEKDYAIFIDRVQEEALKLKANFHDQIVPTIAQKFSNLYQYVMENQPSHASILTVLGQHYRQPTPALNLGALSNKIGEDFKYHLQWATNPKRYEGIIEGIRAQQMIGAMDLEKFHRYLTRTQNAMTKGIQALAQLKETLRLEGERVEQKKLHSNAIEIVEIHAQASNASPFKVSGTV
;
A
#
# COMPACT_ATOMS: atom_id res chain seq x y z
N MET A 1 21.28 20.48 -62.21
CA MET A 1 21.99 20.26 -60.93
C MET A 1 21.09 20.71 -59.79
N ASN A 2 20.91 19.82 -58.81
CA ASN A 2 20.51 19.97 -57.40
C ASN A 2 19.31 20.84 -56.99
N SER A 3 18.27 20.18 -56.46
CA SER A 3 17.68 20.52 -55.15
C SER A 3 16.78 19.40 -54.62
N ASN A 4 17.34 18.42 -53.92
CA ASN A 4 16.58 17.52 -53.04
C ASN A 4 16.96 17.85 -51.58
N GLN A 5 16.40 18.92 -51.04
CA GLN A 5 16.41 19.17 -49.60
C GLN A 5 15.36 18.26 -48.96
N ARG A 6 15.82 17.21 -48.26
CA ARG A 6 14.97 16.36 -47.43
C ARG A 6 14.41 17.22 -46.30
N ILE A 7 13.10 17.45 -46.31
CA ILE A 7 12.37 18.12 -45.24
C ILE A 7 12.51 17.26 -43.98
N ALA A 8 13.21 17.78 -42.96
CA ALA A 8 13.34 17.12 -41.68
C ALA A 8 11.99 17.14 -40.95
N THR A 9 11.36 15.98 -40.78
CA THR A 9 10.03 15.81 -40.15
C THR A 9 10.08 15.82 -38.62
N GLY A 10 11.00 16.59 -38.03
CA GLY A 10 11.19 16.68 -36.57
C GLY A 10 10.82 18.07 -36.03
N PRO A 11 10.43 18.18 -34.75
CA PRO A 11 10.08 19.47 -34.16
C PRO A 11 11.26 20.44 -34.20
N THR A 12 10.99 21.66 -34.67
CA THR A 12 12.01 22.69 -34.90
C THR A 12 12.24 23.58 -33.69
N THR A 13 11.27 23.68 -32.78
CA THR A 13 11.36 24.46 -31.54
C THR A 13 12.17 23.72 -30.47
N SER A 14 12.92 24.46 -29.62
CA SER A 14 13.68 23.88 -28.50
C SER A 14 12.79 23.08 -27.54
N GLU A 15 11.58 23.59 -27.31
CA GLU A 15 10.54 22.97 -26.50
C GLU A 15 9.98 21.70 -27.16
N GLY A 16 9.70 21.74 -28.47
CA GLY A 16 9.28 20.58 -29.24
C GLY A 16 10.36 19.50 -29.35
N LYS A 17 11.64 19.88 -29.42
CA LYS A 17 12.77 18.94 -29.35
C LYS A 17 12.91 18.30 -27.97
N SER A 18 12.64 19.04 -26.90
CA SER A 18 12.63 18.52 -25.52
C SER A 18 11.48 17.53 -25.30
N ILE A 19 10.28 17.85 -25.81
CA ILE A 19 9.11 16.94 -25.75
C ILE A 19 9.35 15.70 -26.62
N SER A 20 9.92 15.88 -27.82
CA SER A 20 10.24 14.76 -28.71
C SER A 20 11.39 13.90 -28.22
N SER A 21 12.38 14.45 -27.50
CA SER A 21 13.46 13.65 -26.91
C SER A 21 12.93 12.81 -25.75
N LYS A 22 12.07 13.38 -24.91
CA LYS A 22 11.36 12.65 -23.85
C LYS A 22 10.53 11.48 -24.40
N ASN A 23 9.85 11.67 -25.54
CA ASN A 23 9.10 10.60 -26.21
C ASN A 23 9.99 9.54 -26.91
N ALA A 24 11.23 9.89 -27.26
CA ALA A 24 12.18 9.01 -27.96
C ALA A 24 12.98 8.12 -26.99
N THR A 25 13.28 8.60 -25.78
CA THR A 25 13.64 7.73 -24.66
C THR A 25 12.41 6.92 -24.30
N LYS A 26 12.36 5.64 -24.67
CA LYS A 26 11.47 4.69 -24.01
C LYS A 26 11.93 4.60 -22.55
N ASP A 27 11.47 5.54 -21.73
CA ASP A 27 11.59 5.55 -20.27
C ASP A 27 10.65 4.49 -19.68
N ALA A 28 10.71 3.28 -20.22
CA ALA A 28 10.02 2.13 -19.69
C ALA A 28 10.97 1.39 -18.77
N ILE A 29 10.48 1.04 -17.59
CA ILE A 29 11.24 0.19 -16.69
C ILE A 29 11.48 -1.16 -17.34
N PHE A 30 12.72 -1.62 -17.23
CA PHE A 30 13.14 -2.96 -17.64
C PHE A 30 12.56 -4.00 -16.67
N SER A 31 11.28 -4.31 -16.82
CA SER A 31 10.60 -5.45 -16.21
C SER A 31 9.93 -6.28 -17.31
N LYS A 32 9.64 -7.56 -17.06
CA LYS A 32 8.89 -8.43 -17.99
C LYS A 32 7.41 -8.05 -18.15
N GLY A 33 7.02 -6.84 -17.72
CA GLY A 33 5.65 -6.39 -17.56
C GLY A 33 5.31 -6.11 -16.10
N LEU A 34 4.30 -5.27 -15.92
CA LEU A 34 3.68 -5.00 -14.63
C LEU A 34 2.68 -6.09 -14.27
N LEU A 35 2.57 -6.38 -12.98
CA LEU A 35 1.55 -7.26 -12.41
C LEU A 35 0.22 -6.49 -12.28
N PRO A 36 -0.95 -7.18 -12.23
CA PRO A 36 -2.26 -6.52 -12.24
C PRO A 36 -2.51 -5.49 -11.13
N TRP A 37 -1.78 -5.59 -10.02
CA TRP A 37 -1.89 -4.69 -8.86
C TRP A 37 -0.78 -3.63 -8.81
N GLU A 38 0.11 -3.60 -9.80
CA GLU A 38 1.16 -2.59 -9.87
C GLU A 38 0.64 -1.36 -10.62
N ASP A 39 0.77 -0.19 -10.00
CA ASP A 39 0.39 1.07 -10.62
C ASP A 39 1.54 1.62 -11.47
N ALA A 40 1.29 1.75 -12.77
CA ALA A 40 2.23 2.34 -13.71
C ALA A 40 2.55 3.81 -13.36
N ARG A 41 1.58 4.55 -12.82
CA ARG A 41 1.75 5.97 -12.48
C ARG A 41 2.65 6.18 -11.28
N GLU A 42 2.43 5.42 -10.22
CA GLU A 42 3.31 5.42 -9.03
C GLU A 42 4.77 5.16 -9.43
N LEU A 43 4.94 4.28 -10.41
CA LEU A 43 6.24 3.89 -10.88
C LEU A 43 6.89 4.96 -11.78
N GLU A 44 6.11 5.59 -12.66
CA GLU A 44 6.53 6.79 -13.41
C GLU A 44 6.91 7.93 -12.45
N ASP A 45 6.14 8.16 -11.40
CA ASP A 45 6.40 9.16 -10.37
C ASP A 45 7.72 8.89 -9.65
N LEU A 46 8.01 7.63 -9.31
CA LEU A 46 9.31 7.23 -8.76
C LEU A 46 10.46 7.58 -9.71
N MET A 47 10.32 7.26 -10.99
CA MET A 47 11.33 7.55 -12.01
C MET A 47 11.55 9.05 -12.17
N MET A 48 10.48 9.82 -12.26
CA MET A 48 10.53 11.28 -12.32
C MET A 48 11.16 11.87 -11.06
N GLY A 49 10.89 11.30 -9.89
CA GLY A 49 11.50 11.68 -8.62
C GLY A 49 13.02 11.45 -8.63
N LEU A 50 13.47 10.28 -9.09
CA LEU A 50 14.89 9.96 -9.23
C LEU A 50 15.59 10.90 -10.23
N GLN A 51 14.97 11.15 -11.39
CA GLN A 51 15.49 12.08 -12.39
C GLN A 51 15.57 13.51 -11.85
N LYS A 52 14.56 13.96 -11.09
CA LYS A 52 14.56 15.29 -10.46
C LYS A 52 15.67 15.42 -9.43
N GLN A 53 15.93 14.37 -8.66
CA GLN A 53 16.93 14.40 -7.59
C GLN A 53 18.37 14.28 -8.10
N TRP A 54 18.59 13.47 -9.13
CA TRP A 54 19.92 13.05 -9.59
C TRP A 54 20.29 13.55 -10.99
N GLY A 55 19.36 14.20 -11.70
CA GLY A 55 19.55 14.75 -13.04
C GLY A 55 19.22 13.74 -14.14
N ASN A 56 19.06 14.26 -15.37
CA ASN A 56 18.64 13.46 -16.54
C ASN A 56 19.77 13.18 -17.54
N HIS A 57 21.01 13.03 -17.07
CA HIS A 57 22.13 12.71 -17.95
C HIS A 57 22.31 11.19 -18.07
N ALA A 58 22.90 10.73 -19.19
CA ALA A 58 22.99 9.31 -19.53
C ALA A 58 23.60 8.44 -18.42
N SER A 59 24.69 8.90 -17.78
CA SER A 59 25.35 8.17 -16.70
C SER A 59 24.46 8.02 -15.46
N ALA A 60 23.71 9.06 -15.07
CA ALA A 60 22.78 8.94 -13.95
C ALA A 60 21.61 8.01 -14.31
N ARG A 61 21.13 8.06 -15.56
CA ARG A 61 20.05 7.16 -16.01
C ARG A 61 20.45 5.69 -15.88
N ILE A 62 21.67 5.32 -16.29
CA ILE A 62 22.19 3.95 -16.15
C ILE A 62 22.25 3.51 -14.69
N LEU A 63 22.60 4.41 -13.77
CA LEU A 63 22.70 4.11 -12.34
C LEU A 63 21.35 4.10 -11.61
N MET A 64 20.31 4.75 -12.16
CA MET A 64 18.95 4.70 -11.64
C MET A 64 18.25 3.37 -11.94
N LEU A 65 18.54 2.73 -13.08
CA LEU A 65 17.87 1.50 -13.50
C LEU A 65 17.90 0.37 -12.45
N PRO A 66 19.04 0.05 -11.80
CA PRO A 66 19.07 -0.97 -10.74
C PRO A 66 18.24 -0.59 -9.51
N ILE A 67 18.09 0.70 -9.21
CA ILE A 67 17.28 1.19 -8.09
C ILE A 67 15.79 0.96 -8.40
N GLU A 68 15.35 1.36 -9.60
CA GLU A 68 13.99 1.16 -10.08
C GLU A 68 13.60 -0.33 -10.07
N GLN A 69 14.49 -1.19 -10.58
CA GLN A 69 14.27 -2.64 -10.58
C GLN A 69 14.22 -3.22 -9.17
N ALA A 70 15.17 -2.84 -8.30
CA ALA A 70 15.21 -3.33 -6.93
C ALA A 70 13.98 -2.90 -6.11
N TYR A 71 13.46 -1.69 -6.37
CA TYR A 71 12.24 -1.20 -5.75
C TYR A 71 11.03 -2.08 -6.10
N ILE A 72 10.81 -2.37 -7.38
CA ILE A 72 9.71 -3.26 -7.82
C ILE A 72 9.88 -4.66 -7.26
N GLU A 73 11.09 -5.22 -7.34
CA GLU A 73 11.37 -6.54 -6.79
C GLU A 73 11.05 -6.60 -5.30
N MET A 74 11.42 -5.57 -4.53
CA MET A 74 11.11 -5.50 -3.10
C MET A 74 9.59 -5.46 -2.85
N ARG A 75 8.82 -4.66 -3.61
CA ARG A 75 7.36 -4.62 -3.48
C ARG A 75 6.72 -5.97 -3.80
N ARG A 76 7.14 -6.60 -4.89
CA ARG A 76 6.66 -7.94 -5.28
C ARG A 76 6.97 -8.97 -4.21
N LEU A 77 8.17 -8.94 -3.62
CA LEU A 77 8.59 -9.81 -2.53
C LEU A 77 7.71 -9.61 -1.28
N MET A 78 7.47 -8.36 -0.87
CA MET A 78 6.60 -8.04 0.26
C MET A 78 5.16 -8.50 0.02
N MET A 79 4.61 -8.27 -1.17
CA MET A 79 3.26 -8.70 -1.51
C MET A 79 3.15 -10.24 -1.56
N ALA A 80 4.16 -10.92 -2.11
CA ALA A 80 4.20 -12.38 -2.13
C ALA A 80 4.27 -12.96 -0.71
N GLN A 81 5.03 -12.34 0.21
CA GLN A 81 5.03 -12.72 1.62
C GLN A 81 3.67 -12.52 2.27
N LYS A 82 3.07 -11.33 2.10
CA LYS A 82 1.73 -11.03 2.65
C LYS A 82 0.73 -12.08 2.20
N LYS A 83 0.66 -12.35 0.89
CA LYS A 83 -0.27 -13.34 0.31
C LYS A 83 0.01 -14.77 0.79
N ARG A 84 1.27 -15.13 0.99
CA ARG A 84 1.64 -16.42 1.57
C ARG A 84 1.13 -16.55 3.00
N ILE A 85 1.35 -15.54 3.84
CA ILE A 85 0.88 -15.54 5.22
C ILE A 85 -0.65 -15.62 5.25
N GLU A 86 -1.34 -14.77 4.48
CA GLU A 86 -2.81 -14.82 4.34
C GLU A 86 -3.29 -16.23 3.96
N GLY A 87 -2.64 -16.87 2.98
CA GLY A 87 -2.98 -18.23 2.56
C GLY A 87 -2.76 -19.27 3.66
N VAL A 88 -1.68 -19.16 4.43
CA VAL A 88 -1.41 -20.06 5.56
C VAL A 88 -2.42 -19.85 6.69
N MET A 89 -2.82 -18.61 6.96
CA MET A 89 -3.81 -18.30 7.99
C MET A 89 -5.19 -18.95 7.75
N LEU A 90 -5.49 -19.32 6.51
CA LEU A 90 -6.70 -20.05 6.13
C LEU A 90 -6.56 -21.58 6.23
N SER A 91 -5.40 -22.08 6.64
CA SER A 91 -5.18 -23.52 6.76
C SER A 91 -5.90 -24.13 7.96
N THR A 92 -6.25 -25.41 7.81
CA THR A 92 -6.88 -26.20 8.88
C THR A 92 -6.00 -26.30 10.13
N ASP A 93 -4.69 -26.31 9.97
CA ASP A 93 -3.75 -26.38 11.11
C ASP A 93 -3.77 -25.10 11.95
N ILE A 94 -3.86 -23.93 11.30
CA ILE A 94 -4.01 -22.64 11.99
C ILE A 94 -5.37 -22.57 12.70
N ALA A 95 -6.44 -23.00 12.04
CA ALA A 95 -7.76 -23.05 12.66
C ALA A 95 -7.77 -24.00 13.88
N ARG A 96 -7.08 -25.14 13.80
CA ARG A 96 -6.92 -26.08 14.92
C ARG A 96 -6.14 -25.45 16.08
N GLN A 97 -5.00 -24.81 15.78
CA GLN A 97 -4.21 -24.11 16.79
C GLN A 97 -5.04 -23.03 17.49
N PHE A 98 -5.76 -22.20 16.73
CA PHE A 98 -6.64 -21.19 17.29
C PHE A 98 -7.72 -21.81 18.20
N VAL A 99 -8.40 -22.88 17.77
CA VAL A 99 -9.42 -23.56 18.59
C VAL A 99 -8.85 -24.05 19.92
N GLN A 100 -7.65 -24.62 19.91
CA GLN A 100 -6.96 -25.08 21.12
C GLN A 100 -6.64 -23.91 22.06
N GLU A 101 -6.03 -22.84 21.55
CA GLU A 101 -5.65 -21.66 22.34
C GLU A 101 -6.86 -20.85 22.82
N ALA A 102 -7.94 -20.82 22.02
CA ALA A 102 -9.20 -20.17 22.34
C ALA A 102 -10.03 -20.98 23.36
N GLY A 103 -9.71 -22.25 23.60
CA GLY A 103 -10.45 -23.13 24.50
C GLY A 103 -11.80 -23.58 23.92
N PHE A 104 -11.89 -23.70 22.59
CA PHE A 104 -13.06 -24.24 21.91
C PHE A 104 -12.99 -25.77 21.83
N ALA A 105 -14.14 -26.40 21.56
CA ALA A 105 -14.19 -27.85 21.36
C ALA A 105 -13.34 -28.23 20.14
N GLU A 106 -12.56 -29.31 20.26
CA GLU A 106 -11.52 -29.67 19.29
C GLU A 106 -12.03 -29.74 17.84
N LEU A 107 -13.21 -30.30 17.59
CA LEU A 107 -13.76 -30.43 16.22
C LEU A 107 -14.31 -29.12 15.63
N SER A 108 -14.30 -28.01 16.38
CA SER A 108 -14.88 -26.74 15.92
C SER A 108 -14.09 -26.10 14.78
N PHE A 109 -12.80 -26.44 14.62
CA PHE A 109 -11.94 -25.82 13.60
C PHE A 109 -12.45 -26.07 12.18
N LEU A 110 -13.20 -27.16 11.96
CA LEU A 110 -13.77 -27.51 10.65
C LEU A 110 -14.86 -26.55 10.18
N TYR A 111 -15.45 -25.79 11.11
CA TYR A 111 -16.61 -24.96 10.83
C TYR A 111 -16.38 -23.48 11.10
N LEU A 112 -15.17 -23.10 11.55
CA LEU A 112 -14.86 -21.70 11.79
C LEU A 112 -14.86 -20.93 10.46
N PRO A 113 -15.58 -19.80 10.39
CA PRO A 113 -15.57 -18.96 9.21
C PRO A 113 -14.18 -18.39 8.93
N HIS A 114 -13.82 -18.29 7.65
CA HIS A 114 -12.53 -17.74 7.23
C HIS A 114 -12.31 -16.29 7.71
N TRP A 115 -13.38 -15.50 7.87
CA TRP A 115 -13.29 -14.11 8.28
C TRP A 115 -12.68 -13.91 9.68
N PHE A 116 -12.66 -14.95 10.53
CA PHE A 116 -11.91 -14.92 11.80
C PHE A 116 -10.44 -14.56 11.55
N PHE A 117 -9.84 -15.18 10.54
CA PHE A 117 -8.39 -15.17 10.31
C PHE A 117 -7.94 -14.12 9.29
N LEU A 118 -8.87 -13.46 8.59
CA LEU A 118 -8.55 -12.51 7.53
C LEU A 118 -8.52 -11.07 8.05
N GLU A 119 -7.56 -10.28 7.55
CA GLU A 119 -7.54 -8.81 7.75
C GLU A 119 -8.77 -8.15 7.13
N SER A 120 -9.20 -8.63 5.96
CA SER A 120 -10.42 -8.16 5.29
C SER A 120 -11.71 -8.59 5.98
N GLY A 121 -11.63 -9.40 7.03
CA GLY A 121 -12.79 -9.85 7.83
C GLY A 121 -13.23 -8.84 8.89
N GLN A 122 -12.62 -7.65 8.95
CA GLN A 122 -12.94 -6.66 9.98
C GLN A 122 -14.41 -6.26 10.01
N ASP A 123 -15.04 -6.09 8.83
CA ASP A 123 -16.46 -5.76 8.74
C ASP A 123 -17.36 -6.83 9.39
N GLU A 124 -17.02 -8.11 9.21
CA GLU A 124 -17.73 -9.23 9.84
C GLU A 124 -17.49 -9.29 11.35
N LYS A 125 -16.28 -8.98 11.80
CA LYS A 125 -15.93 -8.89 13.23
C LYS A 125 -16.70 -7.75 13.90
N ASP A 126 -16.83 -6.60 13.25
CA ASP A 126 -17.59 -5.46 13.76
C ASP A 126 -19.09 -5.75 13.76
N TYR A 127 -19.59 -6.41 12.70
CA TYR A 127 -20.96 -6.89 12.63
C TYR A 127 -21.27 -7.92 13.74
N ALA A 128 -20.31 -8.77 14.10
CA ALA A 128 -20.47 -9.70 15.21
C ALA A 128 -20.73 -8.99 16.56
N ILE A 129 -20.03 -7.88 16.82
CA ILE A 129 -20.28 -7.06 18.01
C ILE A 129 -21.66 -6.41 17.95
N PHE A 130 -22.08 -5.96 16.77
CA PHE A 130 -23.43 -5.41 16.60
C PHE A 130 -24.51 -6.46 16.90
N ILE A 131 -24.38 -7.66 16.35
CA ILE A 131 -25.35 -8.76 16.56
C ILE A 131 -25.41 -9.19 18.03
N ASP A 132 -24.28 -9.25 18.72
CA ASP A 132 -24.26 -9.53 20.16
C ASP A 132 -25.04 -8.48 20.97
N ARG A 133 -24.90 -7.19 20.64
CA ARG A 133 -25.70 -6.12 21.26
C ARG A 133 -27.18 -6.27 20.96
N VAL A 134 -27.54 -6.60 19.72
CA VAL A 134 -28.95 -6.88 19.34
C VAL A 134 -29.51 -8.03 20.19
N GLN A 135 -28.74 -9.10 20.36
CA GLN A 135 -29.12 -10.27 21.15
C GLN A 135 -29.31 -9.90 22.63
N GLU A 136 -28.37 -9.16 23.22
CA GLU A 136 -28.49 -8.68 24.59
C GLU A 136 -29.72 -7.79 24.78
N GLU A 137 -29.95 -6.84 23.87
CA GLU A 137 -31.09 -5.93 23.92
C GLU A 137 -32.42 -6.69 23.77
N ALA A 138 -32.49 -7.68 22.87
CA ALA A 138 -33.67 -8.53 22.70
C ALA A 138 -34.00 -9.30 23.99
N LEU A 139 -32.99 -9.89 24.64
CA LEU A 139 -33.16 -10.60 25.91
C LEU A 139 -33.55 -9.67 27.05
N LYS A 140 -32.93 -8.49 27.15
CA LYS A 140 -33.25 -7.46 28.16
C LYS A 140 -34.68 -6.95 27.99
N LEU A 141 -35.12 -6.64 26.76
CA LEU A 141 -36.47 -6.20 26.48
C LEU A 141 -37.49 -7.31 26.74
N LYS A 142 -37.19 -8.56 26.36
CA LYS A 142 -38.04 -9.73 26.65
C LYS A 142 -38.27 -9.90 28.15
N ALA A 143 -37.22 -9.80 28.96
CA ALA A 143 -37.31 -9.97 30.41
C ALA A 143 -38.10 -8.86 31.11
N ASN A 144 -38.09 -7.63 30.55
CA ASN A 144 -38.70 -6.45 31.15
C ASN A 144 -39.84 -5.88 30.31
N PHE A 145 -40.51 -6.72 29.50
CA PHE A 145 -41.52 -6.24 28.58
C PHE A 145 -42.78 -5.76 29.33
N HIS A 146 -43.20 -4.53 29.05
CA HIS A 146 -44.48 -3.97 29.47
C HIS A 146 -44.92 -2.87 28.49
N ASP A 147 -46.22 -2.62 28.35
CA ASP A 147 -46.75 -1.74 27.29
C ASP A 147 -46.19 -0.30 27.31
N GLN A 148 -45.89 0.23 28.49
CA GLN A 148 -45.31 1.57 28.63
C GLN A 148 -43.88 1.69 28.07
N ILE A 149 -43.17 0.58 27.83
CA ILE A 149 -41.79 0.63 27.29
C ILE A 149 -41.79 0.93 25.79
N VAL A 150 -42.90 0.63 25.09
CA VAL A 150 -43.01 0.64 23.63
C VAL A 150 -42.57 1.96 22.98
N PRO A 151 -43.01 3.15 23.47
CA PRO A 151 -42.59 4.42 22.89
C PRO A 151 -41.08 4.70 23.04
N THR A 152 -40.43 4.05 24.01
CA THR A 152 -39.02 4.26 24.32
C THR A 152 -38.08 3.22 23.71
N ILE A 153 -38.61 2.20 23.02
CA ILE A 153 -37.81 1.08 22.50
C ILE A 153 -36.71 1.58 21.55
N ALA A 154 -37.05 2.47 20.60
CA ALA A 154 -36.08 2.99 19.64
C ALA A 154 -34.88 3.72 20.29
N GLN A 155 -35.12 4.35 21.46
CA GLN A 155 -34.08 5.07 22.19
C GLN A 155 -33.28 4.15 23.13
N LYS A 156 -33.97 3.23 23.84
CA LYS A 156 -33.35 2.37 24.86
C LYS A 156 -32.70 1.10 24.31
N PHE A 157 -33.18 0.62 23.17
CA PHE A 157 -32.74 -0.61 22.50
C PHE A 157 -32.48 -0.29 21.02
N SER A 158 -31.56 0.64 20.78
CA SER A 158 -31.32 1.21 19.46
C SER A 158 -30.75 0.19 18.47
N ASN A 159 -29.90 -0.73 18.90
CA ASN A 159 -29.33 -1.75 18.02
C ASN A 159 -30.41 -2.75 17.61
N LEU A 160 -31.21 -3.22 18.57
CA LEU A 160 -32.36 -4.09 18.31
C LEU A 160 -33.37 -3.41 17.38
N TYR A 161 -33.68 -2.14 17.64
CA TYR A 161 -34.59 -1.38 16.79
C TYR A 161 -34.04 -1.26 15.37
N GLN A 162 -32.77 -0.88 15.21
CA GLN A 162 -32.12 -0.80 13.91
C GLN A 162 -32.15 -2.15 13.17
N TYR A 163 -31.86 -3.25 13.85
CA TYR A 163 -31.88 -4.59 13.27
C TYR A 163 -33.29 -5.03 12.82
N VAL A 164 -34.31 -4.85 13.66
CA VAL A 164 -35.67 -5.28 13.35
C VAL A 164 -36.34 -4.39 12.30
N MET A 165 -36.05 -3.09 12.35
CA MET A 165 -36.65 -2.09 11.47
C MET A 165 -35.86 -1.88 10.17
N GLU A 166 -34.79 -2.65 9.95
CA GLU A 166 -34.02 -2.58 8.73
C GLU A 166 -34.93 -2.83 7.51
N ASN A 167 -34.88 -1.92 6.53
CA ASN A 167 -35.72 -1.93 5.33
C ASN A 167 -37.25 -1.85 5.59
N GLN A 168 -37.68 -1.46 6.80
CA GLN A 168 -39.09 -1.24 7.11
C GLN A 168 -39.51 0.21 6.87
N PRO A 169 -40.80 0.47 6.57
CA PRO A 169 -41.32 1.83 6.45
C PRO A 169 -41.17 2.61 7.76
N SER A 170 -40.87 3.90 7.70
CA SER A 170 -40.65 4.75 8.89
C SER A 170 -41.84 4.85 9.85
N HIS A 171 -43.05 4.50 9.39
CA HIS A 171 -44.28 4.49 10.17
C HIS A 171 -44.63 3.12 10.76
N ALA A 172 -43.85 2.06 10.45
CA ALA A 172 -44.10 0.74 10.99
C ALA A 172 -43.75 0.67 12.49
N SER A 173 -44.54 -0.07 13.25
CA SER A 173 -44.28 -0.33 14.67
C SER A 173 -43.43 -1.59 14.81
N ILE A 174 -42.36 -1.53 15.63
CA ILE A 174 -41.48 -2.68 15.90
C ILE A 174 -42.25 -3.91 16.36
N LEU A 175 -43.31 -3.74 17.17
CA LEU A 175 -44.13 -4.86 17.64
C LEU A 175 -44.93 -5.50 16.51
N THR A 176 -45.40 -4.70 15.56
CA THR A 176 -46.12 -5.20 14.38
C THR A 176 -45.18 -5.98 13.47
N VAL A 177 -43.97 -5.45 13.23
CA VAL A 177 -42.93 -6.13 12.43
C VAL A 177 -42.55 -7.48 13.06
N LEU A 178 -42.28 -7.50 14.37
CA LEU A 178 -42.00 -8.73 15.10
C LEU A 178 -43.16 -9.74 15.03
N GLY A 179 -44.39 -9.28 15.23
CA GLY A 179 -45.58 -10.13 15.15
C GLY A 179 -45.81 -10.73 13.75
N GLN A 180 -45.54 -9.97 12.69
CA GLN A 180 -45.66 -10.44 11.31
C GLN A 180 -44.59 -11.49 10.97
N HIS A 181 -43.35 -11.27 11.39
CA HIS A 181 -42.23 -12.16 11.09
C HIS A 181 -42.29 -13.47 11.88
N TYR A 182 -42.54 -13.40 13.19
CA TYR A 182 -42.40 -14.57 14.08
C TYR A 182 -43.74 -15.21 14.47
N ARG A 183 -44.86 -14.51 14.25
CA ARG A 183 -46.24 -15.02 14.41
C ARG A 183 -46.52 -15.62 15.79
N GLN A 184 -45.84 -15.15 16.82
CA GLN A 184 -46.08 -15.57 18.20
C GLN A 184 -47.18 -14.72 18.85
N PRO A 185 -47.93 -15.29 19.82
CA PRO A 185 -49.10 -14.63 20.39
C PRO A 185 -48.77 -13.40 21.26
N THR A 186 -47.54 -13.28 21.75
CA THR A 186 -47.14 -12.13 22.59
C THR A 186 -45.81 -11.52 22.13
N PRO A 187 -45.57 -10.21 22.37
CA PRO A 187 -44.29 -9.56 22.08
C PRO A 187 -43.08 -10.26 22.69
N ALA A 188 -43.18 -10.71 23.94
CA ALA A 188 -42.11 -11.43 24.63
C ALA A 188 -41.76 -12.77 23.94
N LEU A 189 -42.76 -13.48 23.41
CA LEU A 189 -42.52 -14.70 22.63
C LEU A 189 -41.92 -14.40 21.25
N ASN A 190 -42.35 -13.32 20.59
CA ASN A 190 -41.72 -12.89 19.33
C ASN A 190 -40.25 -12.50 19.54
N LEU A 191 -39.91 -11.81 20.63
CA LEU A 191 -38.51 -11.51 21.00
C LEU A 191 -37.72 -12.77 21.33
N GLY A 192 -38.35 -13.77 21.96
CA GLY A 192 -37.74 -15.09 22.17
C GLY A 192 -37.42 -15.80 20.85
N ALA A 193 -38.34 -15.78 19.89
CA ALA A 193 -38.16 -16.36 18.58
C ALA A 193 -37.06 -15.65 17.77
N LEU A 194 -37.01 -14.31 17.83
CA LEU A 194 -35.92 -13.51 17.28
C LEU A 194 -34.56 -13.92 17.87
N SER A 195 -34.47 -14.01 19.20
CA SER A 195 -33.22 -14.36 19.88
C SER A 195 -32.75 -15.78 19.53
N ASN A 196 -33.67 -16.74 19.39
CA ASN A 196 -33.34 -18.07 18.91
C ASN A 196 -32.82 -18.04 17.47
N LYS A 197 -33.52 -17.31 16.57
CA LYS A 197 -33.11 -17.16 15.16
C LYS A 197 -31.72 -16.55 15.04
N ILE A 198 -31.42 -15.50 15.83
CA ILE A 198 -30.09 -14.89 15.86
C ILE A 198 -29.04 -15.92 16.34
N GLY A 199 -29.36 -16.70 17.37
CA GLY A 199 -28.49 -17.77 17.87
C GLY A 199 -28.15 -18.84 16.82
N GLU A 200 -29.12 -19.16 15.96
CA GLU A 200 -28.96 -20.14 14.88
C GLU A 200 -28.20 -19.56 13.68
N ASP A 201 -28.66 -18.42 13.16
CA ASP A 201 -28.14 -17.81 11.93
C ASP A 201 -26.74 -17.19 12.13
N PHE A 202 -26.46 -16.65 13.32
CA PHE A 202 -25.26 -15.90 13.65
C PHE A 202 -24.41 -16.55 14.74
N LYS A 203 -24.45 -17.89 14.82
CA LYS A 203 -23.71 -18.68 15.82
C LYS A 203 -22.24 -18.25 15.98
N TYR A 204 -21.51 -18.11 14.87
CA TYR A 204 -20.07 -17.79 14.92
C TYR A 204 -19.79 -16.32 15.21
N HIS A 205 -20.69 -15.42 14.81
CA HIS A 205 -20.63 -14.01 15.20
C HIS A 205 -20.82 -13.85 16.70
N LEU A 206 -21.84 -14.49 17.28
CA LEU A 206 -22.02 -14.51 18.73
C LEU A 206 -20.83 -15.15 19.44
N GLN A 207 -20.31 -16.27 18.91
CA GLN A 207 -19.13 -16.92 19.47
C GLN A 207 -17.92 -15.97 19.48
N TRP A 208 -17.66 -15.24 18.40
CA TRP A 208 -16.62 -14.22 18.34
C TRP A 208 -16.80 -13.11 19.38
N ALA A 209 -18.03 -12.57 19.45
CA ALA A 209 -18.36 -11.45 20.32
C ALA A 209 -18.21 -11.74 21.82
N THR A 210 -18.20 -13.02 22.23
CA THR A 210 -17.95 -13.39 23.63
C THR A 210 -16.61 -12.87 24.17
N ASN A 211 -15.56 -12.84 23.33
CA ASN A 211 -14.25 -12.33 23.74
C ASN A 211 -13.38 -11.88 22.54
N PRO A 212 -13.80 -10.80 21.83
CA PRO A 212 -13.17 -10.38 20.59
C PRO A 212 -11.70 -10.02 20.78
N LYS A 213 -11.36 -9.33 21.88
CA LYS A 213 -9.97 -8.91 22.16
C LYS A 213 -9.05 -10.11 22.37
N ARG A 214 -9.51 -11.15 23.07
CA ARG A 214 -8.72 -12.36 23.28
C ARG A 214 -8.54 -13.11 21.97
N TYR A 215 -9.60 -13.27 21.18
CA TYR A 215 -9.51 -13.99 19.91
C TYR A 215 -8.63 -13.26 18.91
N GLU A 216 -8.74 -11.94 18.81
CA GLU A 216 -7.83 -11.15 17.98
C GLU A 216 -6.38 -11.31 18.43
N GLY A 217 -6.10 -11.19 19.73
CA GLY A 217 -4.73 -11.36 20.26
C GLY A 217 -4.12 -12.73 19.97
N ILE A 218 -4.92 -13.81 20.02
CA ILE A 218 -4.48 -15.16 19.63
C ILE A 218 -4.15 -15.19 18.13
N ILE A 219 -5.05 -14.68 17.29
CA ILE A 219 -4.88 -14.68 15.83
C ILE A 219 -3.68 -13.83 15.40
N GLU A 220 -3.46 -12.68 16.03
CA GLU A 220 -2.29 -11.83 15.84
C GLU A 220 -1.01 -12.54 16.27
N GLY A 221 -1.01 -13.24 17.41
CA GLY A 221 0.11 -14.04 17.88
C GLY A 221 0.49 -15.15 16.90
N ILE A 222 -0.50 -15.92 16.43
CA ILE A 222 -0.30 -16.95 15.42
C ILE A 222 0.24 -16.34 14.11
N ARG A 223 -0.35 -15.24 13.65
CA ARG A 223 0.11 -14.53 12.45
C ARG A 223 1.55 -14.07 12.59
N ALA A 224 1.93 -13.51 13.73
CA ALA A 224 3.30 -13.08 14.00
C ALA A 224 4.28 -14.26 13.94
N GLN A 225 3.91 -15.43 14.47
CA GLN A 225 4.70 -16.64 14.36
C GLN A 225 4.90 -17.06 12.89
N GLN A 226 3.84 -16.99 12.07
CA GLN A 226 3.95 -17.26 10.63
C GLN A 226 4.82 -16.23 9.91
N MET A 227 4.78 -14.96 10.31
CA MET A 227 5.65 -13.92 9.78
C MET A 227 7.12 -14.21 10.08
N ILE A 228 7.45 -14.58 11.32
CA ILE A 228 8.81 -14.97 11.73
C ILE A 228 9.27 -16.18 10.92
N GLY A 229 8.44 -17.23 10.81
CA GLY A 229 8.77 -18.42 10.01
C GLY A 229 8.93 -18.12 8.52
N ALA A 230 8.18 -17.18 7.97
CA ALA A 230 8.32 -16.75 6.58
C ALA A 230 9.58 -15.91 6.34
N MET A 231 10.07 -15.17 7.35
CA MET A 231 11.32 -14.42 7.29
C MET A 231 12.55 -15.33 7.36
N ASP A 232 12.47 -16.45 8.06
CA ASP A 232 13.56 -17.44 8.20
C ASP A 232 13.82 -18.27 6.91
N LEU A 233 13.08 -17.98 5.84
CA LEU A 233 13.34 -18.60 4.54
C LEU A 233 14.60 -18.00 3.93
N GLU A 234 15.68 -18.78 3.93
CA GLU A 234 16.99 -18.41 3.38
C GLU A 234 16.90 -17.77 1.97
N LYS A 235 16.00 -18.27 1.12
CA LYS A 235 15.75 -17.71 -0.22
C LYS A 235 15.22 -16.27 -0.16
N PHE A 236 14.29 -15.98 0.75
CA PHE A 236 13.73 -14.63 0.91
C PHE A 236 14.79 -13.66 1.39
N HIS A 237 15.57 -14.04 2.40
CA HIS A 237 16.67 -13.22 2.90
C HIS A 237 17.68 -12.91 1.78
N ARG A 238 18.08 -13.91 0.99
CA ARG A 238 18.97 -13.70 -0.16
C ARG A 238 18.41 -12.71 -1.18
N TYR A 239 17.12 -12.81 -1.52
CA TYR A 239 16.49 -11.85 -2.44
C TYR A 239 16.41 -10.44 -1.86
N LEU A 240 16.05 -10.31 -0.58
CA LEU A 240 15.97 -9.03 0.12
C LEU A 240 17.35 -8.36 0.23
N THR A 241 18.38 -9.11 0.64
CA THR A 241 19.75 -8.60 0.71
C THR A 241 20.24 -8.17 -0.67
N ARG A 242 19.91 -8.92 -1.73
CA ARG A 242 20.27 -8.55 -3.10
C ARG A 242 19.62 -7.23 -3.52
N THR A 243 18.31 -7.05 -3.29
CA THR A 243 17.60 -5.82 -3.67
C THR A 243 18.06 -4.62 -2.85
N GLN A 244 18.26 -4.80 -1.54
CA GLN A 244 18.83 -3.77 -0.67
C GLN A 244 20.23 -3.35 -1.14
N ASN A 245 21.11 -4.32 -1.41
CA ASN A 245 22.46 -4.02 -1.91
C ASN A 245 22.44 -3.29 -3.26
N ALA A 246 21.52 -3.64 -4.16
CA ALA A 246 21.36 -2.97 -5.44
C ALA A 246 20.93 -1.50 -5.25
N MET A 247 19.95 -1.25 -4.37
CA MET A 247 19.54 0.12 -4.03
C MET A 247 20.67 0.92 -3.40
N THR A 248 21.33 0.39 -2.36
CA THR A 248 22.41 1.09 -1.66
C THR A 248 23.57 1.42 -2.59
N LYS A 249 24.04 0.45 -3.40
CA LYS A 249 25.13 0.67 -4.36
C LYS A 249 24.74 1.65 -5.45
N GLY A 250 23.51 1.59 -5.97
CA GLY A 250 23.01 2.54 -6.96
C GLY A 250 22.99 3.97 -6.41
N ILE A 251 22.47 4.16 -5.19
CA ILE A 251 22.42 5.47 -4.53
C ILE A 251 23.83 6.00 -4.26
N GLN A 252 24.75 5.15 -3.79
CA GLN A 252 26.15 5.53 -3.58
C GLN A 252 26.83 5.96 -4.88
N ALA A 253 26.63 5.21 -5.97
CA ALA A 253 27.19 5.54 -7.27
C ALA A 253 26.62 6.87 -7.81
N LEU A 254 25.31 7.12 -7.63
CA LEU A 254 24.68 8.40 -7.99
C LEU A 254 25.25 9.57 -7.18
N ALA A 255 25.50 9.38 -5.88
CA ALA A 255 26.13 10.38 -5.03
C ALA A 255 27.56 10.71 -5.49
N GLN A 256 28.36 9.69 -5.79
CA GLN A 256 29.72 9.87 -6.32
C GLN A 256 29.72 10.57 -7.68
N LEU A 257 28.79 10.22 -8.55
CA LEU A 257 28.62 10.83 -9.87
C LEU A 257 28.26 12.31 -9.75
N LYS A 258 27.32 12.65 -8.87
CA LYS A 258 26.93 14.03 -8.61
C LYS A 258 28.11 14.87 -8.13
N GLU A 259 28.92 14.33 -7.22
CA GLU A 259 30.10 15.01 -6.71
C GLU A 259 31.19 15.17 -7.79
N THR A 260 31.40 14.14 -8.61
CA THR A 260 32.35 14.20 -9.72
C THR A 260 31.98 15.28 -10.73
N LEU A 261 30.69 15.37 -11.09
CA LEU A 261 30.19 16.40 -12.00
C LEU A 261 30.30 17.81 -11.42
N ARG A 262 30.09 17.97 -10.11
CA ARG A 262 30.29 19.25 -9.41
C ARG A 262 31.74 19.72 -9.54
N LEU A 263 32.68 18.84 -9.19
CA LEU A 263 34.12 19.14 -9.26
C LEU A 263 34.60 19.43 -10.69
N GLU A 264 34.06 18.72 -11.68
CA GLU A 264 34.38 18.95 -13.09
C GLU A 264 33.87 20.30 -13.57
N GLY A 265 32.66 20.69 -13.16
CA GLY A 265 32.11 22.04 -13.40
C GLY A 265 33.00 23.14 -12.84
N GLU A 266 33.45 23.00 -11.59
CA GLU A 266 34.36 23.95 -10.93
C GLU A 266 35.71 24.05 -11.65
N ARG A 267 36.26 22.93 -12.12
CA ARG A 267 37.51 22.92 -12.92
C ARG A 267 37.34 23.64 -14.26
N VAL A 268 36.20 23.48 -14.92
CA VAL A 268 35.92 24.16 -16.19
C VAL A 268 35.76 25.67 -15.97
N GLU A 269 35.06 26.09 -14.92
CA GLU A 269 34.94 27.50 -14.52
C GLU A 269 36.31 28.13 -14.24
N GLN A 270 37.16 27.46 -13.45
CA GLN A 270 38.51 27.93 -13.17
C GLN A 270 39.36 28.07 -14.44
N LYS A 271 39.28 27.10 -15.37
CA LYS A 271 39.98 27.19 -16.67
C LYS A 271 39.49 28.39 -17.50
N LYS A 272 38.19 28.68 -17.50
CA LYS A 272 37.64 29.86 -18.21
C LYS A 272 38.13 31.15 -17.58
N LEU A 273 38.11 31.27 -16.26
CA LEU A 273 38.64 32.44 -15.55
C LEU A 273 40.12 32.66 -15.86
N HIS A 274 40.92 31.58 -15.87
CA HIS A 274 42.34 31.66 -16.22
C HIS A 274 42.55 32.07 -17.68
N SER A 275 41.79 31.51 -18.62
CA SER A 275 41.84 31.88 -20.04
C SER A 275 41.47 33.35 -20.26
N ASN A 276 40.40 33.83 -19.62
CA ASN A 276 39.97 35.23 -19.72
C ASN A 276 41.02 36.18 -19.11
N ALA A 277 41.67 35.78 -18.01
CA ALA A 277 42.73 36.57 -17.40
C ALA A 277 43.95 36.69 -18.33
N ILE A 278 44.34 35.62 -19.03
CA ILE A 278 45.41 35.64 -20.04
C ILE A 278 45.04 36.60 -21.17
N GLU A 279 43.81 36.52 -21.69
CA GLU A 279 43.33 37.38 -22.77
C GLU A 279 43.32 38.88 -22.37
N ILE A 280 42.91 39.20 -21.15
CA ILE A 280 42.95 40.58 -20.61
C ILE A 280 44.40 41.10 -20.51
N VAL A 281 45.34 40.25 -20.08
CA VAL A 281 46.77 40.60 -19.99
C VAL A 281 47.37 40.82 -21.38
N GLU A 282 47.03 39.98 -22.36
CA GLU A 282 47.47 40.14 -23.75
C GLU A 282 46.93 41.44 -24.38
N ILE A 283 45.66 41.78 -24.14
CA ILE A 283 45.05 43.04 -24.59
C ILE A 283 45.76 44.24 -23.96
N HIS A 284 46.07 44.20 -22.66
CA HIS A 284 46.82 45.27 -21.98
C HIS A 284 48.26 45.40 -22.49
N ALA A 285 48.94 44.29 -22.78
CA ALA A 285 50.29 44.31 -23.36
C ALA A 285 50.30 44.96 -24.75
N GLN A 286 49.33 44.61 -25.61
CA GLN A 286 49.17 45.22 -26.93
C GLN A 286 48.85 46.72 -26.86
N ALA A 287 47.96 47.13 -25.94
CA ALA A 287 47.59 48.54 -25.77
C ALA A 287 48.74 49.42 -25.22
N SER A 288 49.73 48.82 -24.56
CA SER A 288 50.88 49.52 -23.96
C SER A 288 52.13 49.55 -24.85
N ASN A 289 52.06 49.08 -26.11
CA ASN A 289 53.23 48.88 -27.00
C ASN A 289 54.34 48.01 -26.39
N ALA A 290 54.03 47.25 -25.34
CA ALA A 290 54.93 46.26 -24.78
C ALA A 290 54.73 44.97 -25.57
N SER A 291 55.76 44.51 -26.30
CA SER A 291 55.66 43.25 -27.04
C SER A 291 55.32 42.12 -26.06
N PRO A 292 54.24 41.33 -26.28
CA PRO A 292 53.92 40.22 -25.41
C PRO A 292 55.08 39.24 -25.46
N PHE A 293 55.58 38.85 -24.28
CA PHE A 293 56.71 37.93 -24.14
C PHE A 293 56.50 36.68 -24.99
N LYS A 294 57.23 36.57 -26.10
CA LYS A 294 57.38 35.31 -26.83
C LYS A 294 58.23 34.39 -25.96
N VAL A 295 57.58 33.50 -25.22
CA VAL A 295 58.26 32.32 -24.69
C VAL A 295 58.63 31.45 -25.89
N SER A 296 59.85 31.64 -26.36
CA SER A 296 60.46 30.85 -27.41
C SER A 296 60.79 29.49 -26.80
N GLY A 297 60.14 28.44 -27.27
CA GLY A 297 60.48 27.08 -26.89
C GLY A 297 61.91 26.76 -27.30
N THR A 298 62.65 26.17 -26.36
CA THR A 298 63.85 25.38 -26.64
C THR A 298 63.80 24.13 -25.78
N VAL A 299 63.60 23.01 -26.48
CA VAL A 299 63.87 21.59 -26.19
C VAL A 299 63.39 21.03 -24.85
#